data_AF-A0A0D2LLG2-F1
#
_entry.id   AF-A0A0D2LLG2-F1
#
_cell.length_a   1.000
_cell.length_b   1.000
_cell.length_c   1.000
_cell.angle_alpha   90.00
_cell.angle_beta   90.00
_cell.angle_gamma   90.00
#
_symmetry.space_group_name_H-M   'P 1'
#
loop_
_entity.id
_entity.type
_entity.pdbx_description
1 polymer ?
#
loop_
_entity_poly.entity_id
_entity_poly.type
_entity_poly.pdbx_seq_one_letter_code
_entity_poly.pdbx_strand_id
1 'polypeptide(L)'
;MQLTTTFIAVFATAFAAFRGAEAQGFGVTCTNPVLSGSILTATCGNGHGGQTNSALDLNACVGLSGGNLVCQSNGDFLAHGCTGCSLIDVVISCDCPGFTFITLDECVTNDFGLLTCS
;
A
#
# COMPACT_ATOMS: atom_id res chain seq x y z
N MET A 1 62.58 14.00 -16.15
CA MET A 1 61.57 15.06 -16.39
C MET A 1 60.23 14.48 -15.99
N GLN A 2 59.73 14.96 -14.86
CA GLN A 2 58.48 14.54 -14.23
C GLN A 2 57.35 15.36 -14.86
N LEU A 3 56.38 14.71 -15.50
CA LEU A 3 55.14 15.37 -15.90
C LEU A 3 54.00 14.80 -15.06
N THR A 4 53.73 15.53 -13.98
CA THR A 4 52.48 15.51 -13.22
C THR A 4 51.30 15.81 -14.13
N THR A 5 50.26 14.97 -14.16
CA THR A 5 48.86 15.42 -13.96
C THR A 5 47.92 14.24 -13.76
N THR A 6 47.43 14.11 -12.53
CA THR A 6 46.23 13.39 -12.14
C THR A 6 45.02 13.79 -12.97
N PHE A 7 44.34 12.83 -13.60
CA PHE A 7 42.94 12.97 -14.00
C PHE A 7 42.12 11.91 -13.26
N ILE A 8 41.56 12.33 -12.13
CA ILE A 8 40.55 11.57 -11.40
C ILE A 8 39.25 11.71 -12.21
N ALA A 9 38.83 10.65 -12.89
CA ALA A 9 37.45 10.51 -13.36
C ALA A 9 36.70 9.61 -12.36
N VAL A 10 36.07 10.23 -11.37
CA VAL A 10 35.12 9.57 -10.47
C VAL A 10 33.92 9.14 -11.31
N PHE A 11 33.91 7.91 -11.82
CA PHE A 11 32.66 7.24 -12.21
C PHE A 11 32.03 6.66 -10.95
N ALA A 12 31.56 7.55 -10.06
CA ALA A 12 30.52 7.17 -9.13
C ALA A 12 29.24 7.08 -9.97
N THR A 13 29.01 5.92 -10.58
CA THR A 13 27.67 5.57 -11.04
C THR A 13 26.80 5.62 -9.81
N ALA A 14 26.06 6.71 -9.67
CA ALA A 14 25.00 6.84 -8.71
C ALA A 14 24.02 5.72 -9.03
N PHE A 15 24.17 4.58 -8.35
CA PHE A 15 23.06 3.71 -8.07
C PHE A 15 22.16 4.54 -7.15
N ALA A 16 21.34 5.40 -7.78
CA ALA A 16 20.16 5.91 -7.12
C ALA A 16 19.43 4.64 -6.70
N ALA A 17 19.49 4.36 -5.40
CA ALA A 17 18.67 3.33 -4.80
C ALA A 17 17.26 3.61 -5.31
N PHE A 18 16.71 2.67 -6.08
CA PHE A 18 15.27 2.61 -6.29
C PHE A 18 14.69 2.52 -4.88
N ARG A 19 14.38 3.67 -4.30
CA ARG A 19 13.48 3.76 -3.16
C ARG A 19 12.08 3.75 -3.77
N GLY A 20 11.76 2.66 -4.45
CA GLY A 20 10.47 2.08 -4.19
C GLY A 20 10.55 1.70 -2.72
N ALA A 21 10.01 2.54 -1.85
CA ALA A 21 9.38 1.96 -0.68
C ALA A 21 8.27 1.09 -1.28
N GLU A 22 8.63 -0.13 -1.69
CA GLU A 22 7.69 -1.23 -1.65
C GLU A 22 7.40 -1.29 -0.15
N ALA A 23 6.44 -0.47 0.31
CA ALA A 23 5.75 -0.80 1.53
C ALA A 23 5.29 -2.22 1.24
N GLN A 24 5.95 -3.20 1.84
CA GLN A 24 5.59 -4.59 1.63
C GLN A 24 4.13 -4.63 2.05
N GLY A 25 3.25 -4.77 1.08
CA GLY A 25 1.83 -4.65 1.31
C GLY A 25 1.41 -5.58 2.44
N PHE A 26 0.38 -5.19 3.18
CA PHE A 26 -0.06 -5.92 4.36
C PHE A 26 -0.23 -7.43 4.09
N GLY A 27 -0.61 -7.84 2.87
CA GLY A 27 -0.79 -9.22 2.44
C GLY A 27 0.45 -10.11 2.58
N VAL A 28 1.65 -9.54 2.68
CA VAL A 28 2.89 -10.31 2.91
C VAL A 28 2.94 -10.89 4.33
N THR A 29 2.40 -10.15 5.32
CA THR A 29 2.56 -10.46 6.74
C THR A 29 1.25 -10.58 7.51
N CYS A 30 0.13 -10.27 6.87
CA CYS A 30 -1.21 -10.42 7.40
C CYS A 30 -1.91 -11.61 6.76
N THR A 31 -2.81 -12.22 7.52
CA THR A 31 -3.61 -13.36 7.10
C THR A 31 -5.08 -13.12 7.38
N ASN A 32 -5.90 -13.88 6.66
CA ASN A 32 -7.35 -13.93 6.81
C ASN A 32 -8.04 -12.55 6.74
N PRO A 33 -7.74 -11.73 5.71
CA PRO A 33 -8.32 -10.41 5.62
C PRO A 33 -9.83 -10.50 5.33
N VAL A 34 -10.60 -9.67 6.01
CA VAL A 34 -12.06 -9.59 5.88
C VAL A 34 -12.47 -8.15 5.73
N LEU A 35 -13.29 -7.87 4.73
CA LEU A 35 -13.89 -6.55 4.51
C LEU A 35 -15.33 -6.55 5.00
N SER A 36 -15.67 -5.59 5.85
CA SER A 36 -17.04 -5.32 6.30
C SER A 36 -17.34 -3.83 6.16
N GLY A 37 -18.08 -3.47 5.11
CA GLY A 37 -18.26 -2.06 4.74
C GLY A 37 -16.93 -1.48 4.26
N SER A 38 -16.44 -0.42 4.90
CA SER A 38 -15.09 0.13 4.67
C SER A 38 -14.03 -0.43 5.61
N ILE A 39 -14.41 -1.23 6.61
CA ILE A 39 -13.47 -1.70 7.64
C ILE A 39 -12.79 -2.98 7.14
N LEU A 40 -11.50 -2.90 6.88
CA LEU A 40 -10.63 -4.05 6.66
C LEU A 40 -10.13 -4.56 8.00
N THR A 41 -10.34 -5.85 8.29
CA THR A 41 -9.77 -6.52 9.46
C THR A 41 -8.83 -7.63 8.99
N ALA A 42 -7.65 -7.76 9.60
CA ALA A 42 -6.73 -8.85 9.33
C ALA A 42 -5.90 -9.21 10.57
N THR A 43 -5.31 -10.41 10.57
CA THR A 43 -4.36 -10.84 11.60
C THR A 43 -2.95 -10.67 11.08
N CYS A 44 -2.20 -9.72 11.63
CA CYS A 44 -0.93 -9.25 11.11
C CYS A 44 0.26 -9.64 11.99
N GLY A 45 1.37 -10.04 11.38
CA GLY A 45 2.61 -10.30 12.09
C GLY A 45 3.14 -9.04 12.79
N ASN A 46 3.53 -9.16 14.06
CA ASN A 46 3.97 -8.00 14.86
C ASN A 46 5.49 -7.78 14.85
N GLY A 47 6.25 -8.49 14.01
CA GLY A 47 7.72 -8.39 13.93
C GLY A 47 8.48 -9.09 15.07
N HIS A 48 7.78 -9.62 16.08
CA HIS A 48 8.38 -10.30 17.25
C HIS A 48 8.05 -11.80 17.31
N GLY A 49 7.64 -12.39 16.18
CA GLY A 49 7.20 -13.80 16.10
C GLY A 49 5.76 -14.03 16.57
N GLY A 50 5.03 -12.96 16.94
CA GLY A 50 3.61 -13.00 17.27
C GLY A 50 2.73 -12.39 16.18
N GLN A 51 1.43 -12.41 16.42
CA GLN A 51 0.42 -11.80 15.55
C GLN A 51 -0.52 -10.91 16.36
N THR A 52 -1.04 -9.88 15.71
CA THR A 52 -1.99 -8.92 16.26
C THR A 52 -3.18 -8.82 15.31
N ASN A 53 -4.39 -8.87 15.85
CA ASN A 53 -5.59 -8.55 15.07
C ASN A 53 -5.69 -7.03 14.94
N SER A 54 -5.76 -6.55 13.71
CA SER A 54 -5.85 -5.14 13.41
C SER A 54 -7.02 -4.85 12.49
N ALA A 55 -7.53 -3.63 12.58
CA ALA A 55 -8.59 -3.12 11.74
C ALA A 55 -8.24 -1.72 11.25
N LEU A 56 -8.57 -1.44 9.99
CA LEU A 56 -8.31 -0.17 9.32
C LEU A 56 -9.55 0.23 8.52
N ASP A 57 -9.95 1.48 8.63
CA ASP A 57 -10.98 2.04 7.75
C ASP A 57 -10.36 2.41 6.40
N LEU A 58 -10.74 1.69 5.34
CA LEU A 58 -10.25 1.92 3.99
C LEU A 58 -10.64 3.28 3.45
N ASN A 59 -11.67 3.95 3.98
CA ASN A 59 -11.95 5.34 3.61
C ASN A 59 -10.76 6.27 3.92
N ALA A 60 -9.93 5.91 4.90
CA ALA A 60 -8.72 6.66 5.24
C ALA A 60 -7.60 6.48 4.21
N CYS A 61 -7.60 5.42 3.40
CA CYS A 61 -6.48 5.07 2.50
C CYS A 61 -6.87 4.94 1.03
N VAL A 62 -8.16 4.80 0.73
CA VAL A 62 -8.69 4.56 -0.62
C VAL A 62 -9.67 5.67 -0.97
N GLY A 63 -9.47 6.25 -2.15
CA GLY A 63 -10.33 7.27 -2.72
C GLY A 63 -10.79 6.92 -4.12
N LEU A 64 -11.49 7.89 -4.73
CA LEU A 64 -11.96 7.78 -6.10
C LEU A 64 -11.40 8.93 -6.93
N SER A 65 -10.69 8.61 -8.02
CA SER A 65 -10.16 9.59 -8.97
C SER A 65 -10.51 9.19 -10.39
N GLY A 66 -11.21 10.06 -11.11
CA GLY A 66 -11.67 9.77 -12.48
C GLY A 66 -12.58 8.54 -12.59
N GLY A 67 -13.29 8.18 -11.51
CA GLY A 67 -14.12 6.98 -11.44
C GLY A 67 -13.37 5.69 -11.09
N ASN A 68 -12.04 5.77 -10.93
CA ASN A 68 -11.18 4.64 -10.57
C ASN A 68 -10.77 4.71 -9.09
N LEU A 69 -10.64 3.56 -8.44
CA LEU A 69 -10.14 3.46 -7.08
C LEU A 69 -8.64 3.77 -7.12
N VAL A 70 -8.21 4.59 -6.18
CA VAL A 70 -6.81 5.01 -6.04
C VAL A 70 -6.42 5.00 -4.58
N CYS A 71 -5.14 4.75 -4.29
CA CYS A 71 -4.60 4.98 -2.95
C CYS A 71 -4.58 6.49 -2.70
N GLN A 72 -5.43 6.94 -1.79
CA GLN A 72 -5.57 8.36 -1.45
C GLN A 72 -5.92 8.47 0.03
N SER A 73 -5.09 9.23 0.75
CA SER A 73 -5.36 9.54 2.16
C SER A 73 -6.67 10.32 2.29
N ASN A 74 -7.53 9.90 3.23
CA ASN A 74 -8.88 10.43 3.42
C ASN A 74 -9.67 10.47 2.11
N GLY A 75 -9.64 9.36 1.37
CA GLY A 75 -10.23 9.25 0.06
C GLY A 75 -11.75 9.05 0.07
N ASP A 76 -12.32 8.54 1.17
CA ASP A 76 -13.77 8.38 1.39
C ASP A 76 -14.51 7.77 0.18
N PHE A 77 -13.94 6.74 -0.47
CA PHE A 77 -14.46 6.19 -1.72
C PHE A 77 -15.95 5.78 -1.67
N LEU A 78 -16.46 5.32 -0.52
CA LEU A 78 -17.88 5.00 -0.33
C LEU A 78 -18.78 6.24 -0.41
N ALA A 79 -18.31 7.40 0.04
CA ALA A 79 -19.07 8.66 -0.06
C ALA A 79 -19.14 9.17 -1.51
N HIS A 80 -18.23 8.72 -2.37
CA HIS A 80 -18.14 9.10 -3.78
C HIS A 80 -18.92 8.17 -4.72
N GLY A 81 -19.84 7.38 -4.19
CA GLY A 81 -20.77 6.56 -4.98
C GLY A 81 -20.27 5.15 -5.27
N CYS A 82 -19.21 4.69 -4.60
CA CYS A 82 -18.84 3.28 -4.63
C CYS A 82 -19.70 2.46 -3.68
N THR A 83 -20.20 1.32 -4.14
CA THR A 83 -21.00 0.38 -3.33
C THR A 83 -20.64 -1.07 -3.63
N GLY A 84 -21.23 -2.02 -2.90
CA GLY A 84 -21.10 -3.45 -3.22
C GLY A 84 -19.68 -4.01 -3.14
N CYS A 85 -18.81 -3.40 -2.34
CA CYS A 85 -17.40 -3.76 -2.28
C CYS A 85 -17.19 -5.18 -1.76
N SER A 86 -16.34 -5.92 -2.46
CA SER A 86 -15.95 -7.28 -2.12
C SER A 86 -14.43 -7.38 -2.13
N LEU A 87 -13.89 -8.11 -1.16
CA LEU A 87 -12.48 -8.41 -1.06
C LEU A 87 -12.23 -9.83 -1.56
N ILE A 88 -11.29 -9.98 -2.48
CA ILE A 88 -10.80 -11.27 -2.97
C ILE A 88 -9.29 -11.26 -2.80
N ASP A 89 -8.81 -12.06 -1.84
CA ASP A 89 -7.43 -12.07 -1.40
C ASP A 89 -6.99 -10.69 -0.88
N VAL A 90 -6.13 -9.97 -1.60
CA VAL A 90 -5.72 -8.59 -1.29
C VAL A 90 -6.34 -7.56 -2.24
N VAL A 91 -7.20 -7.98 -3.18
CA VAL A 91 -7.81 -7.09 -4.18
C VAL A 91 -9.21 -6.72 -3.75
N ILE A 92 -9.49 -5.42 -3.66
CA ILE A 92 -10.85 -4.92 -3.47
C ILE A 92 -11.47 -4.58 -4.82
N SER A 93 -12.70 -5.03 -5.03
CA SER A 93 -13.53 -4.71 -6.18
C SER A 93 -14.81 -4.07 -5.69
N CYS A 94 -15.14 -2.89 -6.21
CA CYS A 94 -16.34 -2.15 -5.87
C CYS A 94 -17.14 -1.78 -7.13
N ASP A 95 -18.45 -1.65 -6.98
CA ASP A 95 -19.32 -1.01 -7.95
C ASP A 95 -19.15 0.50 -7.81
N CYS A 96 -18.27 1.08 -8.62
CA CYS A 96 -17.99 2.52 -8.67
C CYS A 96 -18.37 3.05 -10.06
N PRO A 97 -18.52 4.38 -10.24
CA PRO A 97 -18.86 4.98 -11.53
C PRO A 97 -17.98 4.53 -12.72
N GLY A 98 -16.70 4.23 -12.46
CA GLY A 98 -15.74 3.75 -13.48
C GLY A 98 -15.50 2.24 -13.50
N PHE A 99 -16.14 1.45 -12.62
CA PHE A 99 -15.90 0.01 -12.42
C PHE A 99 -14.41 -0.38 -12.35
N THR A 100 -13.90 -0.53 -11.14
CA THR A 100 -12.46 -0.66 -10.92
C THR A 100 -12.16 -1.57 -9.75
N PHE A 101 -10.99 -2.20 -9.82
CA PHE A 101 -10.37 -2.93 -8.73
C PHE A 101 -9.08 -2.23 -8.34
N ILE A 102 -8.63 -2.43 -7.11
CA ILE A 102 -7.32 -1.99 -6.65
C ILE A 102 -6.73 -3.05 -5.72
N THR A 103 -5.41 -3.23 -5.78
CA THR A 103 -4.68 -4.10 -4.87
C THR A 103 -4.45 -3.33 -3.56
N LEU A 104 -4.98 -3.81 -2.44
CA LEU A 104 -4.81 -3.14 -1.15
C LEU A 104 -3.37 -3.14 -0.66
N ASP A 105 -2.51 -4.04 -1.16
CA ASP A 105 -1.07 -4.00 -0.91
C ASP A 105 -0.40 -2.70 -1.40
N GLU A 106 -1.02 -1.98 -2.34
CA GLU A 106 -0.54 -0.68 -2.82
C GLU A 106 -0.93 0.48 -1.89
N CYS A 107 -1.96 0.30 -1.06
CA CYS A 107 -2.53 1.37 -0.22
C CYS A 107 -2.41 1.10 1.29
N VAL A 108 -2.19 -0.16 1.68
CA VAL A 108 -2.25 -0.63 3.06
C VAL A 108 -0.99 -1.42 3.38
N THR A 109 -0.35 -1.03 4.47
CA THR A 109 0.85 -1.69 5.00
C THR A 109 0.58 -2.23 6.40
N ASN A 110 1.45 -3.13 6.84
CA ASN A 110 1.48 -3.62 8.21
C ASN A 110 2.63 -2.97 8.97
N ASP A 111 2.32 -2.11 9.92
CA ASP A 111 3.27 -1.50 10.85
C ASP A 111 3.23 -2.24 12.19
N PHE A 112 4.15 -3.19 12.38
CA PHE A 112 4.30 -3.97 13.64
C PHE A 112 3.00 -4.60 14.17
N GLY A 113 2.15 -5.10 13.28
CA GLY A 113 0.87 -5.74 13.62
C GLY A 113 -0.32 -4.78 13.55
N LEU A 114 -0.12 -3.54 13.11
CA LEU A 114 -1.16 -2.55 12.90
C LEU A 114 -1.30 -2.25 11.41
N LEU A 115 -2.52 -2.38 10.88
CA LEU A 115 -2.84 -1.96 9.53
C LEU A 115 -2.82 -0.44 9.45
N THR A 116 -2.07 0.11 8.51
CA THR A 116 -1.97 1.56 8.28
C THR A 116 -2.00 1.86 6.78
N CYS A 117 -2.30 3.11 6.41
CA CYS A 117 -2.12 3.53 5.02
C CYS A 117 -0.62 3.60 4.69
N SER A 118 -0.25 3.18 3.47
CA SER A 118 1.11 3.27 2.92
C SER A 118 1.56 4.70 2.65
#